data_AF-A0A7S0HHP9-F1
#
_entry.id   AF-A0A7S0HHP9-F1
#
_cell.length_a   1.000
_cell.length_b   1.000
_cell.length_c   1.000
_cell.angle_alpha   90.00
_cell.angle_beta   90.00
_cell.angle_gamma   90.00
#
_symmetry.space_group_name_H-M   'P 1'
#
loop_
_entity.id
_entity.type
_entity.pdbx_description
1 polymer ?
#
loop_
_entity_poly.entity_id
_entity_poly.type
_entity_poly.pdbx_seq_one_letter_code
_entity_poly.pdbx_strand_id
1 'polypeptide(L)'
;RTYAIGVLGMLVVLSCALALCPTARLLSTARLSTARSGVAVALDAGNLVQFEKRKGEVSIGALVSPDEKTKRNWLVVDSAGTSQSVPPKAIRLAVPGAKASKAAEVAAHESAAAEALEKQADVLDDAWDLALDDATTELELHTLAELFFGSAGSTDCYAALVLLESPQGRCLFKVKVVNNKDGGAEVGFLPRPREEAAALKAQLEREDAVAEEGSALQRRVDECIVLHKAQGGAGEARAAPFDVEAEAEEVRDGFEALARLGCRCDGPDKRDMDEPEAADAVAARFLQSLERKGTPAAARQLLLQLGLWELSDEAMLPMLRQRVPNAFSEELVEAARQLNDSPPADEDEASRRDLTGMLSLAIDDPSTQEVDDAVSIEMLEGGKQRLWVHIADATRYITGGSALDNEAQRRLSSIYVPSGVVPMLPLSLGAGLLSLRPGVEACALSFGIMLHSDGGIAEGAVGGWDDSEAANSKAAVIVTTSRVRATRLSYAHVDALLRRAAREAGGAEAEFEGGGSAEGEAL
;
A
#
# COMPACT_ATOMS: atom_id res chain seq x y z
N ARG A 1 -6.09 34.86 16.31
CA ARG A 1 -5.81 33.60 15.56
C ARG A 1 -4.43 33.60 14.90
N THR A 2 -3.83 34.75 14.58
CA THR A 2 -2.47 34.86 14.01
C THR A 2 -1.33 34.65 15.04
N TYR A 3 -1.57 34.91 16.33
CA TYR A 3 -0.57 34.69 17.40
C TYR A 3 -0.41 33.21 17.82
N ALA A 4 -1.42 32.36 17.60
CA ALA A 4 -1.36 30.94 17.96
C ALA A 4 -0.51 30.12 16.97
N ILE A 5 -0.38 30.59 15.73
CA ILE A 5 0.39 29.93 14.66
C ILE A 5 1.90 30.19 14.86
N GLY A 6 2.29 31.35 15.40
CA GLY A 6 3.70 31.66 15.70
C GLY A 6 4.28 30.83 16.85
N VAL A 7 3.48 30.56 17.89
CA VAL A 7 3.93 29.75 19.04
C VAL A 7 3.97 28.25 18.69
N LEU A 8 3.03 27.76 17.88
CA LEU A 8 3.06 26.38 17.38
C LEU A 8 4.23 26.16 16.39
N GLY A 9 4.50 27.13 15.51
CA GLY A 9 5.65 27.11 14.62
C GLY A 9 6.99 27.12 15.35
N MET A 10 7.12 27.91 16.43
CA MET A 10 8.31 27.89 17.28
C MET A 10 8.48 26.56 18.02
N LEU A 11 7.40 25.95 18.50
CA LEU A 11 7.45 24.63 19.17
C LEU A 11 7.83 23.50 18.22
N VAL A 12 7.36 23.54 16.96
CA VAL A 12 7.74 22.56 15.93
C VAL A 12 9.20 22.72 15.51
N VAL A 13 9.69 23.97 15.39
CA VAL A 13 11.10 24.23 15.11
C VAL A 13 12.00 23.86 16.30
N LEU A 14 11.56 24.06 17.55
CA LEU A 14 12.29 23.59 18.74
C LEU A 14 12.31 22.06 18.85
N SER A 15 11.20 21.39 18.52
CA SER A 15 11.14 19.91 18.46
C SER A 15 11.98 19.33 17.33
N CYS A 16 12.06 19.99 16.17
CA CYS A 16 12.95 19.57 15.08
C CYS A 16 14.42 19.83 15.40
N ALA A 17 14.75 20.95 16.07
CA ALA A 17 16.12 21.24 16.52
C ALA A 17 16.60 20.26 17.61
N LEU A 18 15.72 19.82 18.51
CA LEU A 18 16.00 18.74 19.48
C LEU A 18 16.12 17.35 18.82
N ALA A 19 15.48 17.14 17.66
CA ALA A 19 15.60 15.90 16.89
C ALA A 19 16.84 15.87 15.96
N LEU A 20 17.43 17.03 15.66
CA LEU A 20 18.63 17.19 14.82
C LEU A 20 19.94 17.20 15.61
N CYS A 21 19.89 17.06 16.93
CA CYS A 21 21.08 16.89 17.76
C CYS A 21 21.33 15.37 17.97
N PRO A 22 22.29 14.74 17.26
CA PRO A 22 22.55 13.30 17.38
C PRO A 22 22.93 12.87 18.80
N THR A 23 23.47 13.80 19.61
CA THR A 23 23.90 13.59 21.00
C THR A 23 22.74 13.40 21.98
N ALA A 24 21.56 14.01 21.73
CA ALA A 24 20.40 13.89 22.62
C ALA A 24 19.64 12.56 22.44
N ARG A 25 19.69 11.95 21.24
CA ARG A 25 19.09 10.64 20.97
C ARG A 25 19.88 9.49 21.62
N LEU A 26 21.20 9.56 21.62
CA LEU A 26 22.08 8.53 22.21
C LEU A 26 21.82 8.27 23.69
N LEU A 27 21.46 9.32 24.47
CA LEU A 27 21.12 9.17 25.89
C LEU A 27 19.70 8.60 26.13
N SER A 28 18.82 8.66 25.13
CA SER A 28 17.39 8.31 25.26
C SER A 28 17.02 6.96 24.63
N THR A 29 17.84 6.38 23.76
CA THR A 29 17.47 5.18 22.97
C THR A 29 18.29 3.93 23.27
N ALA A 30 18.86 3.80 24.47
CA ALA A 30 19.41 2.52 24.94
C ALA A 30 18.29 1.53 25.34
N ARG A 31 17.42 1.15 24.40
CA ARG A 31 16.50 0.01 24.55
C ARG A 31 17.09 -1.20 23.85
N LEU A 32 18.02 -1.91 24.48
CA LEU A 32 18.39 -3.27 24.05
C LEU A 32 18.96 -4.07 25.23
N SER A 33 18.28 -5.20 25.50
CA SER A 33 18.65 -6.37 26.32
C SER A 33 19.19 -6.12 27.74
N THR A 34 18.34 -6.39 28.73
CA THR A 34 18.68 -6.44 30.15
C THR A 34 19.46 -7.70 30.50
N ALA A 35 20.77 -7.69 30.26
CA ALA A 35 21.67 -8.60 30.97
C ALA A 35 21.66 -8.20 32.46
N ARG A 36 20.86 -8.90 33.26
CA ARG A 36 20.78 -8.72 34.72
C ARG A 36 22.09 -9.18 35.36
N SER A 37 23.07 -8.30 35.51
CA SER A 37 24.08 -8.44 36.57
C SER A 37 23.60 -7.62 37.76
N GLY A 38 23.03 -8.28 38.77
CA GLY A 38 22.79 -7.64 40.06
C GLY A 38 24.14 -7.37 40.71
N VAL A 39 24.62 -6.13 40.64
CA VAL A 39 25.87 -5.74 41.31
C VAL A 39 25.55 -5.34 42.74
N ALA A 40 26.21 -6.00 43.70
CA ALA A 40 26.20 -5.60 45.10
C ALA A 40 27.36 -4.61 45.34
N VAL A 41 27.19 -3.36 44.88
CA VAL A 41 28.03 -2.25 45.37
C VAL A 41 27.49 -1.83 46.73
N ALA A 42 28.37 -1.50 47.69
CA ALA A 42 27.95 -0.81 48.91
C ALA A 42 27.35 0.56 48.52
N LEU A 43 26.02 0.65 48.57
CA LEU A 43 25.29 1.87 48.23
C LEU A 43 25.38 2.83 49.41
N ASP A 44 26.08 3.95 49.21
CA ASP A 44 26.20 5.02 50.18
C ASP A 44 25.51 6.29 49.67
N ALA A 45 25.03 7.11 50.61
CA ALA A 45 24.53 8.44 50.28
C ALA A 45 25.66 9.26 49.62
N GLY A 46 25.32 9.91 48.51
CA GLY A 46 26.23 10.65 47.66
C GLY A 46 26.69 9.87 46.43
N ASN A 47 26.50 8.55 46.32
CA ASN A 47 26.94 7.82 45.13
C ASN A 47 26.07 8.18 43.92
N LEU A 48 26.71 8.42 42.78
CA LEU A 48 26.02 8.58 41.50
C LEU A 48 25.69 7.18 40.92
N VAL A 49 24.42 6.91 40.63
CA VAL A 49 23.96 5.59 40.18
C VAL A 49 23.13 5.66 38.91
N GLN A 50 23.30 4.65 38.07
CA GLN A 50 22.45 4.39 36.92
C GLN A 50 21.32 3.43 37.34
N PHE A 51 20.08 3.78 37.07
CA PHE A 51 18.90 3.00 37.46
C PHE A 51 17.83 2.97 36.37
N GLU A 52 16.96 1.96 36.43
CA GLU A 52 15.87 1.76 35.47
C GLU A 52 14.56 2.39 35.96
N LYS A 53 13.98 3.28 35.15
CA LYS A 53 12.65 3.86 35.35
C LYS A 53 11.55 2.83 34.99
N ARG A 54 10.31 3.10 35.41
CA ARG A 54 9.14 2.20 35.22
C ARG A 54 8.82 1.79 33.77
N LYS A 55 9.41 2.42 32.75
CA LYS A 55 9.22 2.11 31.31
C LYS A 55 10.45 1.44 30.66
N GLY A 56 11.42 0.97 31.45
CA GLY A 56 12.67 0.38 30.95
C GLY A 56 13.71 1.41 30.49
N GLU A 57 13.40 2.69 30.61
CA GLU A 57 14.31 3.81 30.33
C GLU A 57 15.37 3.88 31.42
N VAL A 58 16.62 3.99 31.03
CA VAL A 58 17.77 4.07 31.94
C VAL A 58 18.07 5.53 32.22
N SER A 59 18.33 5.88 33.47
CA SER A 59 18.67 7.24 33.85
C SER A 59 19.70 7.25 34.98
N ILE A 60 20.37 8.40 35.14
CA ILE A 60 21.33 8.61 36.22
C ILE A 60 20.75 9.49 37.32
N GLY A 61 21.19 9.26 38.55
CA GLY A 61 20.85 10.12 39.66
C GLY A 61 21.70 9.88 40.90
N ALA A 62 21.66 10.84 41.80
CA ALA A 62 22.41 10.82 43.05
C ALA A 62 21.61 10.09 44.15
N LEU A 63 22.23 9.15 44.86
CA LEU A 63 21.67 8.57 46.09
C LEU A 63 21.67 9.62 47.19
N VAL A 64 20.52 10.00 47.72
CA VAL A 64 20.43 11.01 48.78
C VAL A 64 20.31 10.37 50.16
N SER A 65 19.35 9.48 50.34
CA SER A 65 19.09 8.80 51.60
C SER A 65 18.25 7.54 51.39
N PRO A 66 18.22 6.61 52.36
CA PRO A 66 17.21 5.55 52.38
C PRO A 66 15.81 6.16 52.48
N ASP A 67 14.87 5.65 51.69
CA ASP A 67 13.48 6.10 51.68
C ASP A 67 12.84 5.85 53.06
N GLU A 68 12.39 6.94 53.71
CA GLU A 68 11.82 6.93 55.06
C GLU A 68 10.61 5.98 55.20
N LYS A 69 9.85 5.75 54.12
CA LYS A 69 8.63 4.93 54.14
C LYS A 69 8.90 3.44 54.00
N THR A 70 9.86 3.06 53.17
CA THR A 70 10.12 1.65 52.84
C THR A 70 11.35 1.09 53.56
N LYS A 71 12.28 1.96 54.00
CA LYS A 71 13.59 1.68 54.64
C LYS A 71 14.53 0.74 53.88
N ARG A 72 14.08 0.17 52.76
CA ARG A 72 14.82 -0.74 51.88
C ARG A 72 15.11 -0.12 50.52
N ASN A 73 14.36 0.90 50.11
CA ASN A 73 14.61 1.62 48.86
C ASN A 73 15.50 2.83 49.10
N TRP A 74 16.10 3.33 48.03
CA TRP A 74 16.88 4.56 48.03
C TRP A 74 16.10 5.70 47.39
N LEU A 75 16.23 6.89 47.96
CA LEU A 75 15.79 8.13 47.33
C LEU A 75 16.87 8.60 46.36
N VAL A 76 16.52 8.70 45.08
CA VAL A 76 17.42 9.10 44.00
C VAL A 76 16.95 10.43 43.41
N VAL A 77 17.86 11.39 43.27
CA VAL A 77 17.60 12.69 42.62
C VAL A 77 18.22 12.71 41.23
N ASP A 78 17.41 12.97 40.21
CA ASP A 78 17.88 13.12 38.83
C ASP A 78 18.37 14.55 38.50
N SER A 79 18.87 14.75 37.28
CA SER A 79 19.36 16.04 36.79
C SER A 79 18.28 17.14 36.72
N ALA A 80 17.00 16.74 36.61
CA ALA A 80 15.85 17.64 36.66
C ALA A 80 15.45 18.02 38.11
N GLY A 81 16.11 17.44 39.12
CA GLY A 81 15.79 17.65 40.54
C GLY A 81 14.60 16.85 41.04
N THR A 82 14.10 15.91 40.24
CA THR A 82 12.99 15.03 40.64
C THR A 82 13.52 13.93 41.55
N SER A 83 12.91 13.78 42.72
CA SER A 83 13.23 12.72 43.69
C SER A 83 12.32 11.52 43.49
N GLN A 84 12.89 10.32 43.36
CA GLN A 84 12.13 9.07 43.21
C GLN A 84 12.66 7.95 44.11
N SER A 85 11.75 7.14 44.65
CA SER A 85 12.09 5.95 45.45
C SER A 85 12.40 4.79 44.52
N VAL A 86 13.66 4.34 44.52
CA VAL A 86 14.18 3.30 43.64
C VAL A 86 14.56 2.07 44.48
N PRO A 87 14.03 0.88 44.17
CA PRO A 87 14.43 -0.34 44.86
C PRO A 87 15.89 -0.70 44.48
N PRO A 88 16.69 -1.31 45.39
CA PRO A 88 18.08 -1.65 45.10
C PRO A 88 18.25 -2.54 43.86
N LYS A 89 17.25 -3.36 43.53
CA LYS A 89 17.23 -4.21 42.33
C LYS A 89 17.11 -3.45 41.01
N ALA A 90 16.66 -2.20 41.03
CA ALA A 90 16.53 -1.35 39.84
C ALA A 90 17.79 -0.49 39.60
N ILE A 91 18.72 -0.46 40.57
CA ILE A 91 20.04 0.14 40.38
C ILE A 91 20.89 -0.85 39.59
N ARG A 92 21.35 -0.41 38.42
CA ARG A 92 22.16 -1.22 37.50
C ARG A 92 23.64 -1.11 37.84
N LEU A 93 24.09 0.12 38.11
CA LEU A 93 25.49 0.42 38.35
C LEU A 93 25.64 1.64 39.26
N ALA A 94 26.67 1.65 40.10
CA ALA A 94 27.20 2.86 40.72
C ALA A 94 28.45 3.32 39.97
N VAL A 95 28.56 4.60 39.65
CA VAL A 95 29.75 5.17 38.99
C VAL A 95 30.86 5.26 40.04
N PRO A 96 31.96 4.49 39.90
CA PRO A 96 33.09 4.51 40.83
C PRO A 96 33.66 5.91 41.03
N GLY A 97 33.92 6.30 42.28
CA GLY A 97 34.50 7.59 42.64
C GLY A 97 33.59 8.82 42.47
N ALA A 98 32.47 8.69 41.77
CA ALA A 98 31.56 9.80 41.51
C ALA A 98 30.60 10.05 42.68
N LYS A 99 30.79 11.20 43.33
CA LYS A 99 29.87 11.70 44.35
C LYS A 99 29.06 12.86 43.83
N ALA A 100 27.74 12.74 43.92
CA ALA A 100 26.79 13.80 43.62
C ALA A 100 25.77 13.88 44.75
N SER A 101 25.39 15.10 45.09
CA SER A 101 24.41 15.42 46.14
C SER A 101 23.30 16.33 45.65
N LYS A 102 23.51 17.00 44.51
CA LYS A 102 22.59 17.98 43.92
C LYS A 102 22.30 17.69 42.45
N ALA A 103 21.12 18.08 41.99
CA ALA A 103 20.70 17.94 40.60
C ALA A 103 21.68 18.56 39.59
N ALA A 104 22.28 19.70 39.92
CA ALA A 104 23.28 20.36 39.08
C ALA A 104 24.56 19.53 38.88
N GLU A 105 24.96 18.76 39.89
CA GLU A 105 26.13 17.85 39.80
C GLU A 105 25.78 16.65 38.91
N VAL A 106 24.55 16.13 38.98
CA VAL A 106 24.05 15.08 38.07
C VAL A 106 23.98 15.59 36.63
N ALA A 107 23.45 16.80 36.42
CA ALA A 107 23.37 17.43 35.10
C ALA A 107 24.76 17.69 34.48
N ALA A 108 25.77 18.02 35.29
CA ALA A 108 27.14 18.19 34.82
C ALA A 108 27.73 16.86 34.29
N HIS A 109 27.43 15.72 34.93
CA HIS A 109 27.83 14.41 34.43
C HIS A 109 27.08 14.04 33.14
N GLU A 110 25.78 14.35 33.03
CA GLU A 110 25.03 14.15 31.78
C GLU A 110 25.58 15.00 30.62
N SER A 111 25.90 16.26 30.88
CA SER A 111 26.48 17.16 29.88
C SER A 111 27.87 16.71 29.44
N ALA A 112 28.72 16.28 30.38
CA ALA A 112 30.06 15.77 30.06
C ALA A 112 29.99 14.47 29.24
N ALA A 113 29.05 13.57 29.57
CA ALA A 113 28.83 12.35 28.79
C ALA A 113 28.29 12.65 27.38
N ALA A 114 27.38 13.63 27.24
CA ALA A 114 26.88 14.06 25.93
C ALA A 114 28.00 14.66 25.05
N GLU A 115 28.86 15.49 25.63
CA GLU A 115 30.02 16.08 24.94
C GLU A 115 31.05 15.02 24.54
N ALA A 116 31.29 14.03 25.41
CA ALA A 116 32.14 12.89 25.10
C ALA A 116 31.59 12.00 23.97
N LEU A 117 30.28 11.76 23.95
CA LEU A 117 29.59 11.05 22.87
C LEU A 117 29.64 11.81 21.54
N GLU A 118 29.59 13.15 21.57
CA GLU A 118 29.73 13.99 20.38
C GLU A 118 31.15 13.94 19.81
N LYS A 119 32.14 13.74 20.68
CA LYS A 119 33.55 13.85 20.34
C LYS A 119 34.17 12.61 19.73
N GLN A 120 33.59 11.40 19.73
CA GLN A 120 34.29 10.26 19.07
C GLN A 120 33.53 8.96 18.76
N ALA A 121 33.80 8.47 17.54
CA ALA A 121 33.84 7.06 17.15
C ALA A 121 35.29 6.49 17.16
N ASP A 122 36.33 7.32 16.95
CA ASP A 122 37.71 6.84 16.75
C ASP A 122 38.43 6.40 18.04
N VAL A 123 38.17 7.08 19.17
CA VAL A 123 38.84 6.79 20.45
C VAL A 123 38.42 5.45 21.03
N LEU A 124 37.20 5.01 20.73
CA LEU A 124 36.71 3.73 21.20
C LEU A 124 37.43 2.57 20.49
N ASP A 125 37.68 2.72 19.18
CA ASP A 125 38.42 1.74 18.39
C ASP A 125 39.92 1.76 18.72
N ASP A 126 40.53 2.93 18.88
CA ASP A 126 41.94 3.08 19.26
C ASP A 126 42.23 2.47 20.65
N ALA A 127 41.37 2.76 21.63
CA ALA A 127 41.50 2.22 22.98
C ALA A 127 41.18 0.72 23.05
N TRP A 128 40.27 0.23 22.21
CA TRP A 128 40.05 -1.21 22.07
C TRP A 128 41.26 -1.91 21.45
N ASP A 129 41.85 -1.35 20.39
CA ASP A 129 43.05 -1.90 19.78
C ASP A 129 44.24 -1.93 20.76
N LEU A 130 44.40 -0.89 21.59
CA LEU A 130 45.41 -0.89 22.66
C LEU A 130 45.11 -1.92 23.76
N ALA A 131 43.83 -2.12 24.09
CA ALA A 131 43.40 -3.11 25.08
C ALA A 131 43.58 -4.55 24.61
N LEU A 132 43.57 -4.81 23.30
CA LEU A 132 43.74 -6.15 22.72
C LEU A 132 45.13 -6.75 22.96
N ASP A 133 46.16 -5.94 23.16
CA ASP A 133 47.54 -6.40 23.43
C ASP A 133 47.64 -7.20 24.75
N ASP A 134 46.71 -6.97 25.69
CA ASP A 134 46.55 -7.76 26.91
C ASP A 134 45.08 -8.17 27.11
N ALA A 135 44.52 -8.87 26.11
CA ALA A 135 43.10 -9.26 26.07
C ALA A 135 42.64 -10.19 27.22
N THR A 136 43.55 -10.60 28.11
CA THR A 136 43.24 -11.39 29.31
C THR A 136 43.05 -10.55 30.57
N THR A 137 43.50 -9.30 30.56
CA THR A 137 43.42 -8.42 31.72
C THR A 137 42.12 -7.61 31.70
N GLU A 138 41.41 -7.66 32.82
CA GLU A 138 40.19 -6.89 33.03
C GLU A 138 40.55 -5.42 33.24
N LEU A 139 39.94 -4.52 32.47
CA LEU A 139 40.17 -3.09 32.58
C LEU A 139 39.12 -2.47 33.51
N GLU A 140 39.61 -1.75 34.51
CA GLU A 140 38.77 -0.94 35.39
C GLU A 140 38.28 0.32 34.66
N LEU A 141 37.11 0.82 35.07
CA LEU A 141 36.49 2.00 34.46
C LEU A 141 37.39 3.25 34.52
N HIS A 142 38.16 3.44 35.61
CA HIS A 142 39.09 4.55 35.74
C HIS A 142 40.21 4.50 34.68
N THR A 143 40.72 3.30 34.39
CA THR A 143 41.74 3.10 33.36
C THR A 143 41.18 3.40 31.98
N LEU A 144 39.94 2.99 31.70
CA LEU A 144 39.28 3.29 30.42
C LEU A 144 38.93 4.78 30.29
N ALA A 145 38.55 5.45 31.38
CA ALA A 145 38.34 6.90 31.37
C ALA A 145 39.64 7.67 31.07
N GLU A 146 40.76 7.26 31.66
CA GLU A 146 42.07 7.82 31.36
C GLU A 146 42.47 7.56 29.88
N LEU A 147 42.18 6.37 29.35
CA LEU A 147 42.44 6.02 27.96
C LEU A 147 41.57 6.81 26.97
N PHE A 148 40.28 6.99 27.28
CA PHE A 148 39.36 7.69 26.40
C PHE A 148 39.52 9.22 26.44
N PHE A 149 39.78 9.78 27.63
CA PHE A 149 39.67 11.23 27.85
C PHE A 149 40.94 11.87 28.40
N GLY A 150 41.95 11.09 28.79
CA GLY A 150 43.17 11.59 29.43
C GLY A 150 42.97 12.03 30.88
N SER A 151 41.84 11.66 31.49
CA SER A 151 41.56 11.88 32.90
C SER A 151 40.60 10.83 33.47
N ALA A 152 40.89 10.37 34.68
CA ALA A 152 40.03 9.48 35.47
C ALA A 152 39.09 10.26 36.43
N GLY A 153 38.62 11.43 36.00
CA GLY A 153 37.66 12.24 36.77
C GLY A 153 36.28 11.56 36.86
N SER A 154 35.46 11.96 37.84
CA SER A 154 34.13 11.35 38.02
C SER A 154 33.20 11.52 36.81
N THR A 155 33.32 12.66 36.12
CA THR A 155 32.61 12.95 34.86
C THR A 155 33.09 12.07 33.72
N ASP A 156 34.38 11.80 33.66
CA ASP A 156 35.03 11.04 32.59
C ASP A 156 34.78 9.55 32.76
N CYS A 157 34.78 9.05 34.00
CA CYS A 157 34.34 7.70 34.34
C CYS A 157 32.89 7.46 33.90
N TYR A 158 32.00 8.44 34.12
CA TYR A 158 30.63 8.32 33.65
C TYR A 158 30.53 8.39 32.12
N ALA A 159 31.24 9.32 31.47
CA ALA A 159 31.31 9.41 30.02
C ALA A 159 31.84 8.10 29.38
N ALA A 160 32.86 7.49 29.99
CA ALA A 160 33.46 6.23 29.56
C ALA A 160 32.45 5.10 29.64
N LEU A 161 31.71 5.04 30.74
CA LEU A 161 30.64 4.08 30.92
C LEU A 161 29.56 4.22 29.83
N VAL A 162 29.11 5.44 29.55
CA VAL A 162 28.09 5.70 28.53
C VAL A 162 28.58 5.30 27.13
N LEU A 163 29.84 5.57 26.80
CA LEU A 163 30.47 5.10 25.56
C LEU A 163 30.53 3.56 25.49
N LEU A 164 30.95 2.90 26.56
CA LEU A 164 31.04 1.43 26.64
C LEU A 164 29.67 0.75 26.55
N GLU A 165 28.61 1.41 27.05
CA GLU A 165 27.24 0.91 26.97
C GLU A 165 26.53 1.22 25.65
N SER A 166 27.12 2.06 24.79
CA SER A 166 26.61 2.35 23.44
C SER A 166 26.60 1.09 22.55
N PRO A 167 25.80 1.04 21.46
CA PRO A 167 25.81 -0.08 20.53
C PRO A 167 27.21 -0.43 20.01
N GLN A 168 28.01 0.59 19.69
CA GLN A 168 29.40 0.44 19.24
C GLN A 168 30.31 -0.07 20.37
N GLY A 169 30.16 0.47 21.58
CA GLY A 169 30.88 0.02 22.79
C GLY A 169 30.65 -1.44 23.12
N ARG A 170 29.42 -1.92 23.00
CA ARG A 170 29.04 -3.32 23.26
C ARG A 170 29.61 -4.31 22.24
N CYS A 171 29.88 -3.84 21.01
CA CYS A 171 30.56 -4.64 19.99
C CYS A 171 32.04 -4.84 20.33
N LEU A 172 32.66 -3.91 21.04
CA LEU A 172 34.10 -3.89 21.31
C LEU A 172 34.44 -4.42 22.70
N PHE A 173 33.63 -4.14 23.70
CA PHE A 173 33.87 -4.52 25.09
C PHE A 173 32.74 -5.38 25.66
N LYS A 174 33.12 -6.30 26.55
CA LYS A 174 32.22 -7.13 27.33
C LYS A 174 32.29 -6.74 28.80
N VAL A 175 31.14 -6.40 29.36
CA VAL A 175 31.01 -6.07 30.80
C VAL A 175 31.16 -7.34 31.64
N LYS A 176 31.98 -7.29 32.68
CA LYS A 176 32.18 -8.38 33.65
C LYS A 176 32.20 -7.82 35.07
N VAL A 177 31.54 -8.52 36.00
CA VAL A 177 31.56 -8.15 37.42
C VAL A 177 32.82 -8.75 38.06
N VAL A 178 33.65 -7.88 38.64
CA VAL A 178 34.87 -8.24 39.35
C VAL A 178 34.57 -8.21 40.85
N ASN A 179 34.71 -9.36 41.51
CA ASN A 179 34.57 -9.43 42.96
C ASN A 179 35.91 -9.10 43.61
N ASN A 180 35.95 -8.00 44.34
CA ASN A 180 37.13 -7.56 45.05
C ASN A 180 37.37 -8.43 46.30
N LYS A 181 38.64 -8.64 46.67
CA LYS A 181 39.01 -9.52 47.81
C LYS A 181 38.45 -9.03 49.15
N ASP A 182 38.07 -7.76 49.23
CA ASP A 182 37.49 -7.10 50.42
C ASP A 182 35.95 -7.14 50.45
N GLY A 183 35.30 -7.87 49.55
CA GLY A 183 33.84 -8.10 49.56
C GLY A 183 32.99 -7.05 48.81
N GLY A 184 33.61 -6.13 48.06
CA GLY A 184 32.93 -5.23 47.11
C GLY A 184 32.90 -5.81 45.70
N ALA A 185 31.83 -5.57 44.93
CA ALA A 185 31.77 -5.92 43.51
C ALA A 185 31.96 -4.65 42.66
N GLU A 186 32.94 -4.63 41.77
CA GLU A 186 33.17 -3.57 40.79
C GLU A 186 32.91 -4.06 39.37
N VAL A 187 32.70 -3.14 38.44
CA VAL A 187 32.46 -3.48 37.03
C VAL A 187 33.73 -3.27 36.23
N GLY A 188 34.22 -4.37 35.65
CA GLY A 188 35.34 -4.39 34.72
C GLY A 188 34.86 -4.61 33.29
N PHE A 189 35.71 -4.27 32.34
CA PHE A 189 35.46 -4.40 30.92
C PHE A 189 36.57 -5.20 30.28
N LEU A 190 36.18 -6.18 29.46
CA LEU A 190 37.10 -7.03 28.73
C LEU A 190 36.99 -6.71 27.23
N PRO A 191 38.09 -6.42 26.52
CA PRO A 191 38.06 -6.26 25.08
C PRO A 191 37.64 -7.58 24.41
N ARG A 192 36.74 -7.51 23.43
CA ARG A 192 36.34 -8.67 22.62
C ARG A 192 37.39 -8.94 21.54
N PRO A 193 37.63 -10.22 21.18
CA PRO A 193 38.51 -10.56 20.06
C PRO A 193 38.06 -9.91 18.75
N ARG A 194 39.02 -9.63 17.85
CA ARG A 194 38.75 -8.96 16.56
C ARG A 194 37.66 -9.64 15.73
N GLU A 195 37.64 -10.96 15.70
CA GLU A 195 36.62 -11.73 14.95
C GLU A 195 35.21 -11.55 15.54
N GLU A 196 35.08 -11.60 16.87
CA GLU A 196 33.80 -11.40 17.56
C GLU A 196 33.30 -9.96 17.41
N ALA A 197 34.19 -8.97 17.57
CA ALA A 197 33.85 -7.57 17.42
C ALA A 197 33.45 -7.23 15.97
N ALA A 198 34.17 -7.73 14.97
CA ALA A 198 33.83 -7.54 13.56
C ALA A 198 32.47 -8.15 13.21
N ALA A 199 32.16 -9.36 13.72
CA ALA A 199 30.87 -9.99 13.51
C ALA A 199 29.70 -9.19 14.11
N LEU A 200 29.88 -8.63 15.32
CA LEU A 200 28.89 -7.79 15.99
C LEU A 200 28.72 -6.43 15.30
N LYS A 201 29.81 -5.78 14.87
CA LYS A 201 29.76 -4.55 14.08
C LYS A 201 28.99 -4.75 12.77
N ALA A 202 29.32 -5.80 12.03
CA ALA A 202 28.63 -6.14 10.78
C ALA A 202 27.15 -6.51 10.99
N GLN A 203 26.77 -7.02 12.17
CA GLN A 203 25.37 -7.23 12.53
C GLN A 203 24.65 -5.89 12.80
N LEU A 204 25.26 -5.01 13.59
CA LEU A 204 24.72 -3.70 13.91
C LEU A 204 24.51 -2.87 12.64
N GLU A 205 25.50 -2.83 11.74
CA GLU A 205 25.39 -2.13 10.45
C GLU A 205 24.23 -2.65 9.59
N ARG A 206 23.98 -3.97 9.59
CA ARG A 206 22.84 -4.56 8.89
C ARG A 206 21.50 -4.17 9.54
N GLU A 207 21.42 -4.18 10.86
CA GLU A 207 20.22 -3.76 11.59
C GLU A 207 19.92 -2.27 11.36
N ASP A 208 20.95 -1.42 11.37
CA ASP A 208 20.85 0.01 11.09
C ASP A 208 20.41 0.26 9.64
N ALA A 209 20.98 -0.45 8.66
CA ALA A 209 20.60 -0.33 7.26
C ALA A 209 19.12 -0.70 7.02
N VAL A 210 18.66 -1.81 7.61
CA VAL A 210 17.24 -2.23 7.53
C VAL A 210 16.33 -1.20 8.20
N ALA A 211 16.74 -0.62 9.33
CA ALA A 211 15.98 0.41 10.02
C ALA A 211 15.90 1.72 9.22
N GLU A 212 16.99 2.12 8.56
CA GLU A 212 17.03 3.28 7.67
C GLU A 212 16.12 3.10 6.46
N GLU A 213 16.16 1.92 5.83
CA GLU A 213 15.32 1.57 4.69
C GLU A 213 13.83 1.61 5.06
N GLY A 214 13.44 0.99 6.18
CA GLY A 214 12.08 1.05 6.70
C GLY A 214 11.64 2.48 6.99
N SER A 215 12.51 3.29 7.61
CA SER A 215 12.24 4.71 7.88
C SER A 215 12.15 5.55 6.59
N ALA A 216 12.85 5.18 5.53
CA ALA A 216 12.76 5.82 4.23
C ALA A 216 11.44 5.47 3.52
N LEU A 217 11.03 4.20 3.56
CA LEU A 217 9.74 3.76 3.03
C LEU A 217 8.57 4.46 3.74
N GLN A 218 8.61 4.52 5.07
CA GLN A 218 7.60 5.23 5.87
C GLN A 218 7.47 6.69 5.45
N ARG A 219 8.59 7.40 5.26
CA ARG A 219 8.59 8.79 4.80
C ARG A 219 7.96 8.93 3.42
N ARG A 220 8.31 8.08 2.45
CA ARG A 220 7.71 8.10 1.11
C ARG A 220 6.21 7.87 1.16
N VAL A 221 5.75 6.88 1.94
CA VAL A 221 4.33 6.59 2.14
C VAL A 221 3.60 7.80 2.70
N ASP A 222 4.11 8.42 3.77
CA ASP A 222 3.45 9.57 4.39
C ASP A 222 3.45 10.81 3.48
N GLU A 223 4.52 11.05 2.73
CA GLU A 223 4.58 12.10 1.70
C GLU A 223 3.51 11.89 0.61
N CYS A 224 3.37 10.66 0.10
CA CYS A 224 2.37 10.32 -0.91
C CYS A 224 0.93 10.49 -0.40
N ILE A 225 0.67 10.17 0.87
CA ILE A 225 -0.64 10.41 1.50
C ILE A 225 -0.96 11.90 1.55
N VAL A 226 0.03 12.74 1.89
CA VAL A 226 -0.16 14.20 1.90
C VAL A 226 -0.41 14.72 0.49
N LEU A 227 0.32 14.23 -0.51
CA LEU A 227 0.13 14.59 -1.92
C LEU A 227 -1.26 14.20 -2.42
N HIS A 228 -1.68 12.96 -2.19
CA HIS A 228 -3.01 12.48 -2.60
C HIS A 228 -4.13 13.31 -1.96
N LYS A 229 -4.01 13.62 -0.67
CA LYS A 229 -4.97 14.48 0.04
C LYS A 229 -5.01 15.90 -0.52
N ALA A 230 -3.87 16.47 -0.92
CA ALA A 230 -3.80 17.81 -1.52
C ALA A 230 -4.42 17.86 -2.92
N GLN A 231 -4.47 16.73 -3.64
CA GLN A 231 -5.04 16.63 -4.99
C GLN A 231 -6.57 16.62 -5.04
N GLY A 232 -7.27 16.60 -3.89
CA GLY A 232 -8.70 16.89 -3.83
C GLY A 232 -9.66 15.71 -3.91
N GLY A 233 -9.18 14.46 -3.79
CA GLY A 233 -9.97 13.27 -3.39
C GLY A 233 -11.13 12.82 -4.29
N ALA A 234 -11.54 13.56 -5.32
CA ALA A 234 -12.55 13.14 -6.29
C ALA A 234 -12.54 14.11 -7.48
N GLY A 235 -12.34 13.61 -8.71
CA GLY A 235 -12.63 14.45 -9.88
C GLY A 235 -12.24 13.89 -11.24
N GLU A 236 -11.09 13.22 -11.39
CA GLU A 236 -10.59 12.71 -12.67
C GLU A 236 -9.61 11.57 -12.39
N ALA A 237 -9.58 10.54 -13.24
CA ALA A 237 -8.63 9.42 -13.16
C ALA A 237 -7.19 9.94 -13.21
N ARG A 238 -6.60 10.19 -12.04
CA ARG A 238 -5.23 10.64 -11.87
C ARG A 238 -4.43 9.52 -11.24
N ALA A 239 -3.24 9.28 -11.77
CA ALA A 239 -2.33 8.26 -11.25
C ALA A 239 -2.08 8.47 -9.76
N ALA A 240 -2.10 7.37 -8.99
CA ALA A 240 -1.77 7.39 -7.57
C ALA A 240 -0.37 7.99 -7.38
N PRO A 241 -0.15 8.85 -6.37
CA PRO A 241 1.18 9.41 -6.11
C PRO A 241 2.23 8.37 -5.70
N PHE A 242 1.78 7.22 -5.21
CA PHE A 242 2.64 6.11 -4.82
C PHE A 242 2.63 5.03 -5.92
N ASP A 243 3.78 4.83 -6.56
CA ASP A 243 3.96 3.80 -7.58
C ASP A 243 4.51 2.52 -6.93
N VAL A 244 3.64 1.53 -6.76
CA VAL A 244 4.02 0.24 -6.16
C VAL A 244 4.98 -0.52 -7.08
N GLU A 245 4.83 -0.43 -8.41
CA GLU A 245 5.63 -1.22 -9.35
C GLU A 245 7.09 -0.76 -9.43
N ALA A 246 7.36 0.51 -9.08
CA ALA A 246 8.71 1.05 -9.00
C ALA A 246 9.48 0.63 -7.73
N GLU A 247 8.83 -0.03 -6.77
CA GLU A 247 9.42 -0.38 -5.47
C GLU A 247 10.09 -1.78 -5.48
N ALA A 248 10.90 -2.03 -4.45
CA ALA A 248 11.55 -3.33 -4.24
C ALA A 248 10.53 -4.48 -4.11
N GLU A 249 10.95 -5.70 -4.45
CA GLU A 249 10.09 -6.90 -4.43
C GLU A 249 9.42 -7.10 -3.07
N GLU A 250 10.14 -6.90 -1.97
CA GLU A 250 9.58 -7.04 -0.62
C GLU A 250 8.46 -6.03 -0.32
N VAL A 251 8.56 -4.82 -0.88
CA VAL A 251 7.55 -3.77 -0.74
C VAL A 251 6.32 -4.12 -1.58
N ARG A 252 6.53 -4.58 -2.81
CA ARG A 252 5.45 -5.03 -3.71
C ARG A 252 4.65 -6.18 -3.11
N ASP A 253 5.35 -7.20 -2.59
CA ASP A 253 4.74 -8.32 -1.87
C ASP A 253 3.96 -7.85 -0.63
N GLY A 254 4.52 -6.87 0.09
CA GLY A 254 3.86 -6.20 1.21
C GLY A 254 2.54 -5.57 0.81
N PHE A 255 2.52 -4.76 -0.25
CA PHE A 255 1.32 -4.10 -0.78
C PHE A 255 0.31 -5.09 -1.35
N GLU A 256 0.75 -6.17 -2.01
CA GLU A 256 -0.14 -7.24 -2.44
C GLU A 256 -0.83 -7.91 -1.24
N ALA A 257 -0.08 -8.19 -0.17
CA ALA A 257 -0.62 -8.73 1.06
C ALA A 257 -1.60 -7.73 1.73
N LEU A 258 -1.32 -6.42 1.69
CA LEU A 258 -2.25 -5.39 2.17
C LEU A 258 -3.57 -5.39 1.41
N ALA A 259 -3.51 -5.48 0.07
CA ALA A 259 -4.72 -5.51 -0.77
C ALA A 259 -5.62 -6.69 -0.38
N ARG A 260 -5.02 -7.87 -0.15
CA ARG A 260 -5.74 -9.06 0.32
C ARG A 260 -6.37 -8.86 1.70
N LEU A 261 -5.59 -8.37 2.67
CA LEU A 261 -6.07 -8.14 4.03
C LEU A 261 -7.16 -7.05 4.08
N GLY A 262 -7.00 -5.99 3.28
CA GLY A 262 -7.93 -4.85 3.17
C GLY A 262 -9.30 -5.26 2.63
N CYS A 263 -9.37 -6.27 1.76
CA CYS A 263 -10.65 -6.77 1.23
C CYS A 263 -11.55 -7.37 2.32
N ARG A 264 -10.98 -7.81 3.44
CA ARG A 264 -11.72 -8.48 4.53
C ARG A 264 -12.42 -7.50 5.49
N CYS A 265 -12.27 -6.18 5.33
CA CYS A 265 -13.11 -5.26 6.09
C CYS A 265 -14.57 -5.39 5.63
N ASP A 266 -15.50 -5.51 6.57
CA ASP A 266 -16.95 -5.38 6.31
C ASP A 266 -17.58 -6.44 5.38
N GLY A 267 -17.12 -7.69 5.42
CA GLY A 267 -17.81 -8.81 4.78
C GLY A 267 -19.20 -9.06 5.38
N PRO A 268 -20.28 -9.21 4.57
CA PRO A 268 -21.63 -9.47 5.08
C PRO A 268 -21.77 -10.85 5.72
N ASP A 269 -20.85 -11.78 5.43
CA ASP A 269 -20.81 -13.12 5.99
C ASP A 269 -19.57 -13.30 6.88
N LYS A 270 -19.79 -13.42 8.18
CA LYS A 270 -18.72 -13.74 9.14
C LYS A 270 -18.18 -15.16 8.97
N ARG A 271 -18.79 -15.99 8.13
CA ARG A 271 -18.41 -17.40 7.92
C ARG A 271 -17.29 -17.59 6.88
N ASP A 272 -17.05 -16.60 6.02
CA ASP A 272 -15.86 -16.57 5.13
C ASP A 272 -14.62 -15.95 5.82
N MET A 273 -14.74 -15.59 7.10
CA MET A 273 -13.73 -14.86 7.89
C MET A 273 -12.81 -15.77 8.73
N ASP A 274 -12.98 -17.09 8.65
CA ASP A 274 -12.52 -17.99 9.72
C ASP A 274 -11.14 -18.62 9.53
N GLU A 275 -10.48 -18.51 8.37
CA GLU A 275 -9.10 -18.99 8.23
C GLU A 275 -8.10 -17.85 7.91
N PRO A 276 -7.21 -17.53 8.87
CA PRO A 276 -6.11 -16.62 8.60
C PRO A 276 -5.19 -17.22 7.54
N GLU A 277 -4.99 -16.48 6.46
CA GLU A 277 -4.04 -16.88 5.41
C GLU A 277 -2.61 -16.56 5.85
N ALA A 278 -1.61 -17.29 5.35
CA ALA A 278 -0.21 -16.97 5.61
C ALA A 278 0.13 -15.52 5.20
N ALA A 279 -0.55 -15.00 4.16
CA ALA A 279 -0.44 -13.62 3.69
C ALA A 279 -0.93 -12.57 4.72
N ASP A 280 -1.83 -12.92 5.65
CA ASP A 280 -2.33 -11.98 6.66
C ASP A 280 -1.23 -11.61 7.67
N ALA A 281 -0.40 -12.58 8.03
CA ALA A 281 0.75 -12.35 8.91
C ALA A 281 1.79 -11.44 8.24
N VAL A 282 1.98 -11.58 6.92
CA VAL A 282 2.86 -10.72 6.12
C VAL A 282 2.31 -9.28 6.10
N ALA A 283 1.03 -9.11 5.75
CA ALA A 283 0.36 -7.82 5.73
C ALA A 283 0.39 -7.13 7.10
N ALA A 284 0.14 -7.87 8.18
CA ALA A 284 0.16 -7.33 9.53
C ALA A 284 1.57 -6.87 9.96
N ARG A 285 2.62 -7.61 9.61
CA ARG A 285 4.02 -7.21 9.86
C ARG A 285 4.41 -6.00 9.01
N PHE A 286 3.99 -5.97 7.75
CA PHE A 286 4.24 -4.84 6.86
C PHE A 286 3.58 -3.57 7.38
N LEU A 287 2.32 -3.62 7.83
CA LEU A 287 1.67 -2.47 8.51
C LEU A 287 2.42 -2.03 9.76
N GLN A 288 2.92 -2.97 10.57
CA GLN A 288 3.70 -2.63 11.77
C GLN A 288 5.01 -1.94 11.42
N SER A 289 5.67 -2.36 10.33
CA SER A 289 6.87 -1.67 9.81
C SER A 289 6.57 -0.24 9.36
N LEU A 290 5.32 0.02 8.96
CA LEU A 290 4.80 1.34 8.59
C LEU A 290 4.12 2.08 9.77
N GLU A 291 4.45 1.70 11.00
CA GLU A 291 3.90 2.28 12.25
C GLU A 291 2.36 2.24 12.35
N ARG A 292 1.72 1.29 11.66
CA ARG A 292 0.26 1.11 11.61
C ARG A 292 -0.17 -0.17 12.31
N LYS A 293 -1.43 -0.20 12.72
CA LYS A 293 -2.03 -1.41 13.32
C LYS A 293 -2.15 -2.49 12.24
N GLY A 294 -1.77 -3.73 12.54
CA GLY A 294 -1.91 -4.87 11.62
C GLY A 294 -3.35 -5.39 11.52
N THR A 295 -4.29 -4.57 11.08
CA THR A 295 -5.71 -4.92 10.97
C THR A 295 -6.25 -4.71 9.55
N PRO A 296 -7.30 -5.46 9.13
CA PRO A 296 -7.97 -5.24 7.84
C PRO A 296 -8.39 -3.78 7.60
N ALA A 297 -8.94 -3.13 8.62
CA ALA A 297 -9.34 -1.73 8.54
C ALA A 297 -8.15 -0.79 8.28
N ALA A 298 -6.99 -1.05 8.90
CA ALA A 298 -5.79 -0.25 8.69
C ALA A 298 -5.17 -0.50 7.31
N ALA A 299 -5.20 -1.73 6.81
CA ALA A 299 -4.78 -2.07 5.45
C ALA A 299 -5.60 -1.29 4.41
N ARG A 300 -6.94 -1.39 4.48
CA ARG A 300 -7.84 -0.64 3.60
C ARG A 300 -7.63 0.86 3.70
N GLN A 301 -7.54 1.39 4.92
CA GLN A 301 -7.34 2.82 5.13
C GLN A 301 -6.05 3.31 4.46
N LEU A 302 -4.97 2.54 4.54
CA LEU A 302 -3.70 2.89 3.90
C LEU A 302 -3.83 2.91 2.36
N LEU A 303 -4.46 1.88 1.76
CA LEU A 303 -4.65 1.81 0.31
C LEU A 303 -5.49 2.98 -0.23
N LEU A 304 -6.58 3.34 0.47
CA LEU A 304 -7.39 4.52 0.15
C LEU A 304 -6.61 5.83 0.33
N GLN A 305 -5.80 5.95 1.39
CA GLN A 305 -5.01 7.15 1.66
C GLN A 305 -3.93 7.39 0.61
N LEU A 306 -3.41 6.32 0.00
CA LEU A 306 -2.42 6.39 -1.08
C LEU A 306 -3.06 6.59 -2.47
N GLY A 307 -4.39 6.55 -2.57
CA GLY A 307 -5.10 6.59 -3.85
C GLY A 307 -4.89 5.34 -4.69
N LEU A 308 -4.41 4.24 -4.08
CA LEU A 308 -4.28 2.95 -4.74
C LEU A 308 -5.65 2.28 -4.91
N TRP A 309 -6.56 2.57 -3.99
CA TRP A 309 -7.99 2.24 -4.08
C TRP A 309 -8.81 3.54 -4.07
N GLU A 310 -9.91 3.55 -4.81
CA GLU A 310 -10.91 4.61 -4.76
C GLU A 310 -12.09 4.26 -3.85
N LEU A 311 -12.83 5.26 -3.36
CA LEU A 311 -14.05 5.01 -2.57
C LEU A 311 -15.15 4.34 -3.40
N SER A 312 -15.17 4.54 -4.72
CA SER A 312 -15.96 3.81 -5.73
C SER A 312 -15.64 2.31 -5.76
N ASP A 313 -14.47 1.90 -5.26
CA ASP A 313 -14.05 0.49 -5.19
C ASP A 313 -14.75 -0.28 -4.06
N GLU A 314 -15.60 0.37 -3.25
CA GLU A 314 -16.50 -0.35 -2.34
C GLU A 314 -17.37 -1.38 -3.10
N ALA A 315 -17.75 -1.08 -4.33
CA ALA A 315 -18.45 -2.03 -5.21
C ALA A 315 -17.52 -3.10 -5.81
N MET A 316 -16.21 -2.87 -5.84
CA MET A 316 -15.19 -3.82 -6.28
C MET A 316 -14.65 -4.72 -5.17
N LEU A 317 -14.86 -4.39 -3.89
CA LEU A 317 -14.47 -5.23 -2.75
C LEU A 317 -14.95 -6.69 -2.88
N PRO A 318 -16.22 -6.98 -3.25
CA PRO A 318 -16.65 -8.34 -3.51
C PRO A 318 -15.88 -9.02 -4.65
N MET A 319 -15.49 -8.28 -5.68
CA MET A 319 -14.75 -8.79 -6.83
C MET A 319 -13.31 -9.14 -6.46
N LEU A 320 -12.64 -8.27 -5.70
CA LEU A 320 -11.30 -8.52 -5.19
C LEU A 320 -11.28 -9.72 -4.23
N ARG A 321 -12.31 -9.88 -3.37
CA ARG A 321 -12.49 -11.09 -2.53
C ARG A 321 -12.60 -12.36 -3.37
N GLN A 322 -13.35 -12.30 -4.47
CA GLN A 322 -13.52 -13.43 -5.39
C GLN A 322 -12.36 -13.61 -6.37
N ARG A 323 -11.29 -12.81 -6.25
CA ARG A 323 -10.11 -12.83 -7.13
C ARG A 323 -10.48 -12.63 -8.60
N VAL A 324 -11.50 -11.82 -8.86
CA VAL A 324 -11.85 -11.45 -10.23
C VAL A 324 -10.73 -10.55 -10.77
N PRO A 325 -10.10 -10.90 -11.89
CA PRO A 325 -9.05 -10.10 -12.49
C PRO A 325 -9.58 -8.74 -12.94
N ASN A 326 -9.04 -7.65 -12.40
CA ASN A 326 -9.45 -6.29 -12.72
C ASN A 326 -8.51 -5.56 -13.69
N ALA A 327 -7.32 -6.10 -13.95
CA ALA A 327 -6.34 -5.57 -14.89
C ALA A 327 -5.98 -6.61 -15.97
N PHE A 328 -5.53 -6.13 -17.13
CA PHE A 328 -4.93 -6.96 -18.18
C PHE A 328 -3.41 -6.92 -18.05
N SER A 329 -2.73 -8.01 -18.42
CA SER A 329 -1.27 -8.01 -18.49
C SER A 329 -0.78 -7.05 -19.57
N GLU A 330 0.47 -6.56 -19.45
CA GLU A 330 1.09 -5.72 -20.49
C GLU A 330 1.09 -6.40 -21.86
N GLU A 331 1.29 -7.72 -21.89
CA GLU A 331 1.21 -8.53 -23.12
C GLU A 331 -0.16 -8.41 -23.80
N LEU A 332 -1.24 -8.48 -23.02
CA LEU A 332 -2.61 -8.38 -23.55
C LEU A 332 -2.95 -6.95 -23.99
N VAL A 333 -2.46 -5.94 -23.25
CA VAL A 333 -2.61 -4.53 -23.63
C VAL A 333 -1.87 -4.25 -24.94
N GLU A 334 -0.66 -4.77 -25.09
CA GLU A 334 0.13 -4.62 -26.31
C GLU A 334 -0.48 -5.39 -27.48
N ALA A 335 -0.97 -6.62 -27.27
CA ALA A 335 -1.70 -7.37 -28.29
C ALA A 335 -2.94 -6.62 -28.78
N ALA A 336 -3.69 -6.01 -27.86
CA ALA A 336 -4.82 -5.15 -28.19
C ALA A 336 -4.41 -3.91 -29.00
N ARG A 337 -3.30 -3.27 -28.62
CA ARG A 337 -2.76 -2.12 -29.34
C ARG A 337 -2.35 -2.49 -30.77
N GLN A 338 -1.62 -3.59 -30.93
CA GLN A 338 -1.19 -4.08 -32.24
C GLN A 338 -2.38 -4.40 -33.16
N LEU A 339 -3.42 -5.04 -32.62
CA LEU A 339 -4.62 -5.37 -33.36
C LEU A 339 -5.38 -4.12 -33.83
N ASN A 340 -5.42 -3.07 -33.00
CA ASN A 340 -5.97 -1.77 -33.38
C ASN A 340 -5.14 -1.05 -34.46
N ASP A 341 -3.81 -1.05 -34.31
CA ASP A 341 -2.90 -0.34 -35.22
C ASP A 341 -2.78 -1.03 -36.60
N SER A 342 -2.92 -2.35 -36.64
CA SER A 342 -2.75 -3.17 -37.85
C SER A 342 -3.64 -4.40 -37.79
N PRO A 343 -4.96 -4.26 -38.03
CA PRO A 343 -5.88 -5.40 -38.04
C PRO A 343 -5.50 -6.39 -39.15
N PRO A 344 -5.67 -7.70 -38.93
CA PRO A 344 -5.42 -8.71 -39.95
C PRO A 344 -6.33 -8.52 -41.16
N ALA A 345 -5.91 -9.06 -42.30
CA ALA A 345 -6.75 -9.12 -43.50
C ALA A 345 -8.04 -9.90 -43.19
N ASP A 346 -9.16 -9.44 -43.76
CA ASP A 346 -10.45 -10.06 -43.56
C ASP A 346 -10.62 -11.26 -44.50
N GLU A 347 -10.61 -12.47 -43.93
CA GLU A 347 -10.73 -13.71 -44.69
C GLU A 347 -12.08 -13.83 -45.42
N ASP A 348 -13.11 -13.17 -44.89
CA ASP A 348 -14.46 -13.14 -45.44
C ASP A 348 -14.73 -11.90 -46.31
N GLU A 349 -13.73 -11.07 -46.63
CA GLU A 349 -13.95 -9.80 -47.35
C GLU A 349 -14.77 -9.98 -48.64
N ALA A 350 -14.49 -11.07 -49.38
CA ALA A 350 -15.17 -11.39 -50.62
C ALA A 350 -16.57 -12.00 -50.45
N SER A 351 -16.86 -12.63 -49.31
CA SER A 351 -18.15 -13.30 -49.01
C SER A 351 -19.09 -12.41 -48.20
N ARG A 352 -18.57 -11.39 -47.51
CA ARG A 352 -19.36 -10.46 -46.70
C ARG A 352 -20.41 -9.74 -47.52
N ARG A 353 -21.67 -9.94 -47.15
CA ARG A 353 -22.80 -9.22 -47.75
C ARG A 353 -22.74 -7.73 -47.42
N ASP A 354 -22.88 -6.88 -48.42
CA ASP A 354 -22.97 -5.43 -48.22
C ASP A 354 -24.38 -5.06 -47.75
N LEU A 355 -24.52 -4.71 -46.47
CA LEU A 355 -25.75 -4.22 -45.86
C LEU A 355 -25.59 -2.76 -45.40
N THR A 356 -24.53 -2.07 -45.82
CA THR A 356 -24.20 -0.71 -45.36
C THR A 356 -25.22 0.35 -45.82
N GLY A 357 -26.03 0.04 -46.83
CA GLY A 357 -27.12 0.90 -47.31
C GLY A 357 -28.42 0.77 -46.52
N MET A 358 -28.52 -0.18 -45.59
CA MET A 358 -29.69 -0.33 -44.72
C MET A 358 -29.65 0.68 -43.57
N LEU A 359 -30.82 1.13 -43.11
CA LEU A 359 -30.92 1.87 -41.86
C LEU A 359 -30.78 0.90 -40.69
N SER A 360 -29.55 0.70 -40.23
CA SER A 360 -29.24 -0.10 -39.05
C SER A 360 -29.24 0.79 -37.80
N LEU A 361 -30.01 0.40 -36.78
CA LEU A 361 -30.18 1.13 -35.53
C LEU A 361 -29.58 0.31 -34.38
N ALA A 362 -28.57 0.86 -33.70
CA ALA A 362 -28.10 0.39 -32.41
C ALA A 362 -28.80 1.18 -31.30
N ILE A 363 -29.43 0.49 -30.34
CA ILE A 363 -30.28 1.11 -29.31
C ILE A 363 -29.72 0.75 -27.93
N ASP A 364 -29.03 1.71 -27.32
CA ASP A 364 -28.25 1.50 -26.10
C ASP A 364 -28.39 2.65 -25.11
N ASP A 365 -27.94 2.44 -23.87
CA ASP A 365 -27.70 3.54 -22.94
C ASP A 365 -26.65 4.52 -23.52
N PRO A 366 -26.77 5.85 -23.32
CA PRO A 366 -25.77 6.81 -23.81
C PRO A 366 -24.34 6.53 -23.34
N SER A 367 -24.17 5.90 -22.17
CA SER A 367 -22.87 5.55 -21.59
C SER A 367 -22.24 4.28 -22.17
N THR A 368 -22.99 3.47 -22.95
CA THR A 368 -22.46 2.25 -23.58
C THR A 368 -21.31 2.59 -24.54
N GLN A 369 -20.17 1.93 -24.37
CA GLN A 369 -19.01 2.09 -25.26
C GLN A 369 -18.85 0.91 -26.21
N GLU A 370 -19.24 -0.29 -25.77
CA GLU A 370 -19.17 -1.54 -26.52
C GLU A 370 -20.57 -1.79 -27.13
N VAL A 371 -20.78 -1.29 -28.35
CA VAL A 371 -22.04 -1.53 -29.09
C VAL A 371 -21.93 -2.87 -29.82
N ASP A 372 -22.65 -3.87 -29.32
CA ASP A 372 -22.59 -5.26 -29.79
C ASP A 372 -23.59 -5.57 -30.90
N ASP A 373 -24.75 -4.90 -30.90
CA ASP A 373 -25.84 -5.21 -31.82
C ASP A 373 -26.50 -3.98 -32.47
N ALA A 374 -27.08 -4.21 -33.65
CA ALA A 374 -27.92 -3.27 -34.36
C ALA A 374 -29.03 -4.01 -35.12
N VAL A 375 -30.13 -3.32 -35.39
CA VAL A 375 -31.28 -3.89 -36.12
C VAL A 375 -31.67 -3.08 -37.34
N SER A 376 -32.09 -3.75 -38.41
CA SER A 376 -32.65 -3.12 -39.61
C SER A 376 -33.95 -3.82 -40.04
N ILE A 377 -34.81 -3.14 -40.78
CA ILE A 377 -36.00 -3.74 -41.40
C ILE A 377 -35.87 -3.67 -42.92
N GLU A 378 -36.00 -4.82 -43.58
CA GLU A 378 -36.12 -4.93 -45.04
C GLU A 378 -37.59 -5.17 -45.41
N MET A 379 -38.14 -4.30 -46.26
CA MET A 379 -39.48 -4.48 -46.81
C MET A 379 -39.38 -5.33 -48.08
N LEU A 380 -40.09 -6.45 -48.10
CA LEU A 380 -40.09 -7.42 -49.20
C LEU A 380 -41.38 -7.33 -50.03
N GLU A 381 -41.36 -7.99 -51.19
CA GLU A 381 -42.54 -8.12 -52.03
C GLU A 381 -43.73 -8.74 -51.29
N GLY A 382 -44.94 -8.30 -51.65
CA GLY A 382 -46.17 -8.77 -51.02
C GLY A 382 -46.39 -8.24 -49.59
N GLY A 383 -45.68 -7.18 -49.18
CA GLY A 383 -45.84 -6.54 -47.88
C GLY A 383 -45.21 -7.32 -46.72
N LYS A 384 -44.37 -8.32 -47.03
CA LYS A 384 -43.64 -9.08 -46.01
C LYS A 384 -42.49 -8.25 -45.46
N GLN A 385 -42.09 -8.53 -44.23
CA GLN A 385 -40.99 -7.85 -43.56
C GLN A 385 -39.93 -8.87 -43.16
N ARG A 386 -38.67 -8.47 -43.31
CA ARG A 386 -37.52 -9.19 -42.76
C ARG A 386 -36.82 -8.30 -41.73
N LEU A 387 -36.73 -8.80 -40.51
CA LEU A 387 -35.90 -8.23 -39.46
C LEU A 387 -34.46 -8.69 -39.68
N TRP A 388 -33.55 -7.74 -39.74
CA TRP A 388 -32.13 -8.02 -39.70
C TRP A 388 -31.60 -7.69 -38.31
N VAL A 389 -30.95 -8.67 -37.68
CA VAL A 389 -30.17 -8.48 -36.45
C VAL A 389 -28.70 -8.59 -36.83
N HIS A 390 -27.92 -7.56 -36.53
CA HIS A 390 -26.50 -7.46 -36.85
C HIS A 390 -25.72 -7.51 -35.54
N ILE A 391 -24.89 -8.54 -35.36
CA ILE A 391 -24.03 -8.69 -34.19
C ILE A 391 -22.59 -8.38 -34.61
N ALA A 392 -21.85 -7.62 -33.82
CA ALA A 392 -20.45 -7.32 -34.07
C ALA A 392 -19.64 -8.62 -34.25
N ASP A 393 -18.86 -8.69 -35.33
CA ASP A 393 -18.06 -9.88 -35.64
C ASP A 393 -16.70 -9.81 -34.95
N ALA A 394 -16.67 -10.12 -33.66
CA ALA A 394 -15.43 -10.18 -32.89
C ALA A 394 -14.47 -11.29 -33.40
N THR A 395 -15.04 -12.36 -33.97
CA THR A 395 -14.28 -13.50 -34.50
C THR A 395 -13.45 -13.17 -35.73
N ARG A 396 -13.78 -12.08 -36.45
CA ARG A 396 -12.91 -11.49 -37.48
C ARG A 396 -11.51 -11.18 -36.94
N TYR A 397 -11.42 -10.68 -35.71
CA TYR A 397 -10.18 -10.11 -35.18
C TYR A 397 -9.49 -11.00 -34.15
N ILE A 398 -10.28 -11.77 -33.38
CA ILE A 398 -9.76 -12.62 -32.32
C ILE A 398 -9.77 -14.07 -32.79
N THR A 399 -8.59 -14.59 -33.13
CA THR A 399 -8.41 -15.99 -33.52
C THR A 399 -8.50 -16.90 -32.30
N GLY A 400 -9.19 -18.04 -32.45
CA GLY A 400 -9.25 -19.08 -31.42
C GLY A 400 -7.85 -19.58 -31.01
N GLY A 401 -7.62 -19.71 -29.71
CA GLY A 401 -6.34 -20.08 -29.10
C GLY A 401 -5.33 -18.93 -28.94
N SER A 402 -5.64 -17.72 -29.39
CA SER A 402 -4.80 -16.53 -29.17
C SER A 402 -4.75 -16.12 -27.70
N ALA A 403 -3.80 -15.26 -27.32
CA ALA A 403 -3.70 -14.74 -25.95
C ALA A 403 -4.98 -14.00 -25.51
N LEU A 404 -5.57 -13.19 -26.41
CA LEU A 404 -6.83 -12.48 -26.16
C LEU A 404 -8.01 -13.44 -26.03
N ASP A 405 -8.09 -14.49 -26.84
CA ASP A 405 -9.13 -15.52 -26.72
C ASP A 405 -9.02 -16.31 -25.41
N ASN A 406 -7.81 -16.75 -25.05
CA ASN A 406 -7.58 -17.45 -23.78
C ASN A 406 -7.97 -16.58 -22.57
N GLU A 407 -7.67 -15.27 -22.63
CA GLU A 407 -8.07 -14.32 -21.58
C GLU A 407 -9.59 -14.12 -21.55
N ALA A 408 -10.25 -13.98 -22.71
CA ALA A 408 -11.70 -13.88 -22.79
C ALA A 408 -12.39 -15.13 -22.22
N GLN A 409 -11.88 -16.34 -22.54
CA GLN A 409 -12.36 -17.60 -21.96
C GLN A 409 -12.16 -17.66 -20.44
N ARG A 410 -11.05 -17.13 -19.94
CA ARG A 410 -10.77 -17.07 -18.50
C ARG A 410 -11.70 -16.12 -17.76
N ARG A 411 -12.06 -14.99 -18.38
CA ARG A 411 -12.97 -13.98 -17.81
C ARG A 411 -14.45 -14.32 -18.01
N LEU A 412 -14.80 -15.06 -19.06
CA LEU A 412 -16.14 -15.48 -19.50
C LEU A 412 -17.09 -14.35 -19.90
N SER A 413 -17.17 -13.27 -19.13
CA SER A 413 -18.09 -12.15 -19.36
C SER A 413 -17.50 -10.85 -18.82
N SER A 414 -17.93 -9.72 -19.38
CA SER A 414 -17.78 -8.42 -18.72
C SER A 414 -18.67 -8.40 -17.47
N ILE A 415 -18.19 -7.79 -16.39
CA ILE A 415 -18.92 -7.67 -15.13
C ILE A 415 -19.26 -6.20 -14.91
N TYR A 416 -20.55 -5.91 -14.80
CA TYR A 416 -21.07 -4.56 -14.59
C TYR A 416 -21.38 -4.34 -13.11
N VAL A 417 -20.77 -3.31 -12.53
CA VAL A 417 -21.00 -2.87 -11.14
C VAL A 417 -21.44 -1.41 -11.13
N PRO A 418 -22.08 -0.91 -10.05
CA PRO A 418 -22.53 0.48 -9.99
C PRO A 418 -21.44 1.53 -10.24
N SER A 419 -20.17 1.20 -9.94
CA SER A 419 -19.03 2.09 -10.15
C SER A 419 -18.36 1.94 -11.52
N GLY A 420 -18.74 0.98 -12.36
CA GLY A 420 -18.12 0.79 -13.66
C GLY A 420 -18.23 -0.63 -14.23
N VAL A 421 -17.30 -0.96 -15.14
CA VAL A 421 -17.24 -2.28 -15.79
C VAL A 421 -15.86 -2.89 -15.59
N VAL A 422 -15.83 -4.19 -15.29
CA VAL A 422 -14.63 -5.02 -15.44
C VAL A 422 -14.79 -5.77 -16.76
N PRO A 423 -14.11 -5.32 -17.83
CA PRO A 423 -14.39 -5.80 -19.17
C PRO A 423 -13.77 -7.19 -19.40
N MET A 424 -14.39 -7.96 -20.29
CA MET A 424 -13.89 -9.26 -20.75
C MET A 424 -12.61 -9.11 -21.60
N LEU A 425 -12.51 -8.04 -22.36
CA LEU A 425 -11.39 -7.71 -23.24
C LEU A 425 -10.93 -6.28 -22.97
N PRO A 426 -9.71 -5.89 -23.37
CA PRO A 426 -9.28 -4.50 -23.25
C PRO A 426 -10.28 -3.55 -23.92
N LEU A 427 -10.77 -2.54 -23.19
CA LEU A 427 -11.79 -1.60 -23.69
C LEU A 427 -11.38 -0.90 -24.99
N SER A 428 -10.08 -0.72 -25.21
CA SER A 428 -9.54 -0.17 -26.46
C SER A 428 -9.91 -1.01 -27.69
N LEU A 429 -10.12 -2.33 -27.53
CA LEU A 429 -10.64 -3.21 -28.57
C LEU A 429 -12.16 -3.24 -28.55
N GLY A 430 -12.75 -3.45 -27.38
CA GLY A 430 -14.20 -3.59 -27.17
C GLY A 430 -14.97 -2.40 -27.73
N ALA A 431 -14.59 -1.18 -27.34
CA ALA A 431 -15.17 0.07 -27.84
C ALA A 431 -14.63 0.50 -29.22
N GLY A 432 -13.71 -0.28 -29.79
CA GLY A 432 -12.98 0.01 -31.01
C GLY A 432 -13.42 -0.89 -32.17
N LEU A 433 -12.52 -1.79 -32.58
CA LEU A 433 -12.72 -2.70 -33.70
C LEU A 433 -13.85 -3.72 -33.48
N LEU A 434 -14.12 -4.07 -32.22
CA LEU A 434 -15.12 -5.07 -31.86
C LEU A 434 -16.53 -4.49 -31.71
N SER A 435 -16.72 -3.19 -31.94
CA SER A 435 -18.01 -2.52 -31.77
C SER A 435 -18.58 -1.98 -33.09
N LEU A 436 -19.91 -2.01 -33.21
CA LEU A 436 -20.69 -1.39 -34.29
C LEU A 436 -20.75 0.13 -34.14
N ARG A 437 -19.58 0.80 -34.25
CA ARG A 437 -19.46 2.23 -33.99
C ARG A 437 -20.34 3.07 -34.93
N PRO A 438 -20.99 4.13 -34.42
CA PRO A 438 -21.97 4.89 -35.20
C PRO A 438 -21.34 5.55 -36.42
N GLY A 439 -21.96 5.40 -37.59
CA GLY A 439 -21.52 5.99 -38.85
C GLY A 439 -20.29 5.35 -39.48
N VAL A 440 -19.66 4.38 -38.81
CA VAL A 440 -18.49 3.65 -39.29
C VAL A 440 -18.93 2.33 -39.90
N GLU A 441 -18.29 1.93 -41.00
CA GLU A 441 -18.49 0.59 -41.56
C GLU A 441 -17.85 -0.46 -40.66
N ALA A 442 -18.63 -1.45 -40.25
CA ALA A 442 -18.20 -2.51 -39.35
C ALA A 442 -18.58 -3.89 -39.90
N CYS A 443 -17.76 -4.89 -39.57
CA CYS A 443 -18.03 -6.29 -39.87
C CYS A 443 -19.01 -6.86 -38.85
N ALA A 444 -20.03 -7.58 -39.33
CA ALA A 444 -21.05 -8.17 -38.48
C ALA A 444 -21.38 -9.60 -38.93
N LEU A 445 -21.88 -10.40 -37.98
CA LEU A 445 -22.66 -11.59 -38.26
C LEU A 445 -24.13 -11.19 -38.25
N SER A 446 -24.81 -11.34 -39.39
CA SER A 446 -26.18 -10.87 -39.58
C SER A 446 -27.18 -12.01 -39.74
N PHE A 447 -28.32 -11.84 -39.09
CA PHE A 447 -29.44 -12.76 -39.08
C PHE A 447 -30.65 -12.09 -39.72
N GLY A 448 -31.04 -12.54 -40.91
CA GLY A 448 -32.23 -12.07 -41.61
C GLY A 448 -33.42 -12.97 -41.31
N ILE A 449 -34.39 -12.49 -40.55
CA ILE A 449 -35.51 -13.27 -40.02
C ILE A 449 -36.82 -12.75 -40.62
N MET A 450 -37.52 -13.63 -41.33
CA MET A 450 -38.87 -13.36 -41.84
C MET A 450 -39.85 -13.38 -40.67
N LEU A 451 -40.63 -12.30 -40.53
CA LEU A 451 -41.66 -12.21 -39.49
C LEU A 451 -43.06 -12.28 -40.11
N HIS A 452 -43.96 -12.94 -39.38
CA HIS A 452 -45.40 -12.81 -39.57
C HIS A 452 -45.88 -11.46 -39.01
N SER A 453 -47.10 -11.05 -39.40
CA SER A 453 -47.68 -9.77 -38.97
C SER A 453 -47.94 -9.67 -37.46
N ASP A 454 -47.96 -10.80 -36.76
CA ASP A 454 -48.08 -10.90 -35.30
C ASP A 454 -46.72 -10.94 -34.58
N GLY A 455 -45.61 -10.83 -35.32
CA GLY A 455 -44.25 -10.90 -34.80
C GLY A 455 -43.69 -12.33 -34.66
N GLY A 456 -44.47 -13.36 -35.00
CA GLY A 456 -43.97 -14.74 -35.04
C GLY A 456 -42.89 -14.94 -36.11
N ILE A 457 -41.85 -15.71 -35.80
CA ILE A 457 -40.85 -16.10 -36.80
C ILE A 457 -41.51 -17.03 -37.82
N ALA A 458 -41.36 -16.72 -39.10
CA ALA A 458 -41.92 -17.55 -40.15
C ALA A 458 -41.26 -18.93 -40.19
N GLU A 459 -42.05 -19.96 -40.47
CA GLU A 459 -41.53 -21.31 -40.71
C GLU A 459 -40.95 -21.42 -42.12
N GLY A 460 -39.78 -22.08 -42.26
CA GLY A 460 -39.18 -22.32 -43.57
C GLY A 460 -37.71 -22.73 -43.50
N ALA A 461 -37.08 -22.81 -44.67
CA ALA A 461 -35.66 -23.16 -44.77
C ALA A 461 -34.78 -22.06 -44.15
N VAL A 462 -33.68 -22.50 -43.52
CA VAL A 462 -32.57 -21.63 -43.12
C VAL A 462 -31.63 -21.52 -44.31
N GLY A 463 -31.46 -20.31 -44.83
CA GLY A 463 -30.45 -19.99 -45.86
C GLY A 463 -29.07 -19.92 -45.22
N GLY A 464 -28.09 -20.55 -45.87
CA GLY A 464 -26.70 -20.61 -45.46
C GLY A 464 -25.84 -19.48 -46.03
N TRP A 465 -24.59 -19.44 -45.57
CA TRP A 465 -23.60 -18.40 -45.93
C TRP A 465 -23.30 -18.35 -47.43
N ASP A 466 -23.35 -19.49 -48.14
CA ASP A 466 -23.03 -19.62 -49.56
C ASP A 466 -24.26 -19.62 -50.48
N ASP A 467 -25.46 -19.37 -49.94
CA ASP A 467 -26.69 -19.46 -50.73
C ASP A 467 -26.85 -18.25 -51.66
N SER A 468 -27.17 -18.53 -52.93
CA SER A 468 -27.46 -17.49 -53.92
C SER A 468 -28.53 -16.52 -53.42
N GLU A 469 -28.47 -15.26 -53.86
CA GLU A 469 -29.44 -14.21 -53.49
C GLU A 469 -30.90 -14.62 -53.74
N ALA A 470 -31.14 -15.45 -54.77
CA ALA A 470 -32.44 -16.01 -55.12
C ALA A 470 -32.92 -17.13 -54.17
N ALA A 471 -32.00 -17.89 -53.55
CA ALA A 471 -32.33 -18.86 -52.51
C ALA A 471 -32.62 -18.16 -51.18
N ASN A 472 -31.84 -17.13 -50.85
CA ASN A 472 -32.01 -16.31 -49.65
C ASN A 472 -33.27 -15.43 -49.67
N SER A 473 -33.80 -15.04 -50.83
CA SER A 473 -35.05 -14.25 -50.89
C SER A 473 -36.28 -14.99 -50.36
N LYS A 474 -36.24 -16.33 -50.28
CA LYS A 474 -37.34 -17.18 -49.79
C LYS A 474 -37.07 -17.85 -48.45
N ALA A 475 -35.85 -17.76 -47.94
CA ALA A 475 -35.47 -18.33 -46.66
C ALA A 475 -36.20 -17.63 -45.51
N ALA A 476 -36.65 -18.41 -44.54
CA ALA A 476 -37.28 -17.90 -43.32
C ALA A 476 -36.25 -17.27 -42.39
N VAL A 477 -35.05 -17.84 -42.35
CA VAL A 477 -33.90 -17.31 -41.61
C VAL A 477 -32.69 -17.32 -42.56
N ILE A 478 -31.91 -16.24 -42.57
CA ILE A 478 -30.63 -16.13 -43.27
C ILE A 478 -29.56 -15.90 -42.21
N VAL A 479 -28.43 -16.60 -42.30
CA VAL A 479 -27.24 -16.26 -41.52
C VAL A 479 -26.12 -15.94 -42.50
N THR A 480 -25.49 -14.77 -42.35
CA THR A 480 -24.44 -14.31 -43.26
C THR A 480 -23.45 -13.40 -42.54
N THR A 481 -22.18 -13.47 -42.91
CA THR A 481 -21.26 -12.36 -42.63
C THR A 481 -21.66 -11.15 -43.45
N SER A 482 -21.46 -9.96 -42.91
CA SER A 482 -21.86 -8.73 -43.56
C SER A 482 -20.98 -7.54 -43.17
N ARG A 483 -21.15 -6.46 -43.94
CA ARG A 483 -20.68 -5.11 -43.62
C ARG A 483 -21.91 -4.24 -43.35
N VAL A 484 -21.91 -3.53 -42.23
CA VAL A 484 -23.04 -2.70 -41.76
C VAL A 484 -22.56 -1.31 -41.37
N ARG A 485 -23.48 -0.34 -41.35
CA ARG A 485 -23.21 1.01 -40.84
C ARG A 485 -24.32 1.39 -39.87
N ALA A 486 -24.04 1.28 -38.59
CA ALA A 486 -25.03 1.53 -37.54
C ALA A 486 -25.23 3.03 -37.29
N THR A 487 -26.46 3.40 -36.92
CA THR A 487 -26.81 4.68 -36.32
C THR A 487 -27.23 4.43 -34.89
N ARG A 488 -26.75 5.24 -33.95
CA ARG A 488 -27.03 5.05 -32.53
C ARG A 488 -28.23 5.87 -32.07
N LEU A 489 -29.10 5.24 -31.30
CA LEU A 489 -30.21 5.88 -30.59
C LEU A 489 -30.14 5.51 -29.11
N SER A 490 -30.56 6.44 -28.25
CA SER A 490 -30.79 6.13 -26.84
C SER A 490 -32.22 5.62 -26.65
N TYR A 491 -32.47 4.91 -25.55
CA TYR A 491 -33.83 4.52 -25.17
C TYR A 491 -34.78 5.73 -25.10
N ALA A 492 -34.33 6.86 -24.57
CA ALA A 492 -35.12 8.10 -24.51
C ALA A 492 -35.50 8.63 -25.90
N HIS A 493 -34.59 8.55 -26.89
CA HIS A 493 -34.90 8.94 -28.26
C HIS A 493 -35.90 7.98 -28.90
N VAL A 494 -35.75 6.68 -28.70
CA VAL A 494 -36.69 5.68 -29.21
C VAL A 494 -38.08 5.90 -28.61
N ASP A 495 -38.18 6.12 -27.30
CA ASP A 495 -39.45 6.44 -26.62
C ASP A 495 -40.11 7.69 -27.20
N ALA A 496 -39.34 8.74 -27.47
CA ALA A 496 -39.86 9.96 -28.06
C ALA A 496 -40.42 9.71 -29.48
N LEU A 497 -39.73 8.90 -30.29
CA LEU A 497 -40.18 8.50 -31.62
C LEU A 497 -41.47 7.66 -31.56
N LEU A 498 -41.53 6.67 -30.67
CA LEU A 498 -42.71 5.83 -30.48
C LEU A 498 -43.93 6.64 -30.02
N ARG A 499 -43.75 7.54 -29.03
CA ARG A 499 -44.81 8.45 -28.58
C ARG A 499 -45.29 9.37 -29.71
N ARG A 500 -44.38 9.84 -30.57
CA ARG A 500 -44.74 10.66 -31.73
C ARG A 500 -45.53 9.86 -32.76
N ALA A 501 -45.07 8.66 -33.12
CA ALA A 501 -45.77 7.78 -34.06
C ALA A 501 -47.17 7.41 -33.57
N ALA A 502 -47.34 7.12 -32.27
CA ALA A 502 -48.64 6.85 -31.66
C ALA A 502 -49.61 8.05 -31.78
N ARG A 503 -49.12 9.28 -31.56
CA ARG A 503 -49.93 10.50 -31.75
C ARG A 503 -50.34 10.71 -33.20
N GLU A 504 -49.43 10.46 -34.15
CA GLU A 504 -49.69 10.62 -35.58
C GLU A 504 -50.65 9.54 -36.14
N ALA A 505 -50.70 8.35 -35.53
CA ALA A 505 -51.62 7.26 -35.91
C ALA A 505 -53.08 7.46 -35.41
N GLY A 506 -53.34 8.44 -34.54
CA GLY A 506 -54.69 8.88 -34.17
C GLY A 506 -55.43 8.01 -33.15
N GLY A 507 -55.20 8.29 -31.85
CA GLY A 507 -56.03 7.80 -30.75
C GLY A 507 -55.50 8.23 -29.38
N ALA A 508 -56.37 8.80 -28.54
CA ALA A 508 -56.07 9.19 -27.17
C ALA A 508 -55.62 8.00 -26.30
N GLU A 509 -54.77 8.30 -25.31
CA GLU A 509 -54.39 7.45 -24.16
C GLU A 509 -53.79 6.08 -24.48
N ALA A 510 -52.49 6.07 -24.76
CA ALA A 510 -51.63 4.98 -24.31
C ALA A 510 -50.68 5.57 -23.25
N GLU A 511 -51.08 5.52 -21.98
CA GLU A 511 -50.17 5.75 -20.86
C GLU A 511 -49.09 4.67 -20.90
N PHE A 512 -47.92 5.02 -21.43
CA PHE A 512 -46.70 4.25 -21.20
C PHE A 512 -46.07 4.81 -19.93
N GLU A 513 -46.31 4.16 -18.79
CA GLU A 513 -45.66 4.48 -17.51
C GLU A 513 -44.15 4.17 -17.62
N GLY A 514 -43.39 5.14 -18.08
CA GLY A 514 -41.93 5.15 -18.06
C GLY A 514 -41.47 6.48 -17.48
N GLY A 515 -41.20 6.49 -16.16
CA GLY A 515 -40.68 7.64 -15.45
C GLY A 515 -39.28 7.99 -15.92
N GLY A 516 -39.12 9.19 -16.48
CA GLY A 516 -37.84 9.75 -16.87
C GLY A 516 -38.00 11.22 -17.19
N SER A 517 -37.33 12.06 -16.41
CA SER A 517 -37.36 13.53 -16.51
C SER A 517 -36.93 13.99 -17.90
N ALA A 518 -37.81 14.76 -18.55
CA ALA A 518 -37.50 15.46 -19.78
C ALA A 518 -36.60 16.67 -19.49
N GLU A 519 -35.30 16.54 -19.74
CA GLU A 519 -34.49 17.67 -20.17
C GLU A 519 -34.40 17.61 -21.69
N GLY A 520 -34.99 18.62 -22.32
CA GLY A 520 -35.03 18.73 -23.77
C GLY A 520 -33.71 19.31 -24.28
N GLU A 521 -33.09 18.60 -25.21
CA GLU A 521 -32.25 19.21 -26.23
C GLU A 521 -32.76 18.78 -27.61
N ALA A 522 -32.96 19.79 -28.45
CA ALA A 522 -33.43 19.64 -29.81
C ALA A 522 -32.26 19.30 -30.74
N LEU A 523 -32.42 18.25 -31.55
CA LEU A 523 -31.69 18.01 -32.81
C LEU A 523 -32.56 17.20 -33.77
#